data_AF-A0A942VBW2-F1
#
_entry.id   AF-A0A942VBW2-F1
#
_cell.length_a   1.000
_cell.length_b   1.000
_cell.length_c   1.000
_cell.angle_alpha   90.00
_cell.angle_beta   90.00
_cell.angle_gamma   90.00
#
_symmetry.space_group_name_H-M   'P 1'
#
loop_
_entity.id
_entity.type
_entity.pdbx_description
1 polymer ?
#
loop_
_entity_poly.entity_id
_entity_poly.type
_entity_poly.pdbx_seq_one_letter_code
_entity_poly.pdbx_strand_id
1 'polypeptide(L)'
;MQKLVEQLNGFSEASAGRPVEAAQIIRCQKELRQNDITAIPEDYLDFLHKFNGFAWNGSFLFGIAPFKDFFLDILRENLFICHPRSDEVIILGFNEYDYLAYNASLSCYQIIDKAEFMVLNTYTGCAHAVRHILKIEDDDQYI
;
A
#
# COMPACT_ATOMS: atom_id res chain seq x y z
N MET A 1 -5.64 4.47 -12.06
CA MET A 1 -6.31 3.54 -11.13
C MET A 1 -7.16 2.49 -11.85
N GLN A 2 -8.09 2.85 -12.74
CA GLN A 2 -9.00 1.88 -13.39
C GLN A 2 -8.29 0.69 -14.07
N LYS A 3 -7.28 0.94 -14.92
CA LYS A 3 -6.50 -0.14 -15.56
C LYS A 3 -5.90 -1.13 -14.56
N LEU A 4 -5.35 -0.63 -13.45
CA LEU A 4 -4.82 -1.48 -12.38
C LEU A 4 -5.92 -2.37 -11.80
N VAL A 5 -7.09 -1.81 -11.50
CA VAL A 5 -8.22 -2.56 -10.94
C VAL A 5 -8.67 -3.68 -11.87
N GLU A 6 -8.77 -3.40 -13.17
CA GLU A 6 -9.11 -4.39 -14.19
C GLU A 6 -8.06 -5.51 -14.25
N GLN A 7 -6.77 -5.15 -14.24
CA GLN A 7 -5.65 -6.09 -14.21
C GLN A 7 -5.70 -6.99 -12.96
N LEU A 8 -5.88 -6.41 -11.77
CA LEU A 8 -5.91 -7.15 -10.50
C LEU A 8 -7.14 -8.07 -10.37
N ASN A 9 -8.29 -7.68 -10.90
CA ASN A 9 -9.48 -8.54 -10.94
C ASN A 9 -9.29 -9.77 -11.85
N GLY A 10 -8.34 -9.73 -12.79
CA GLY A 10 -8.00 -10.86 -13.65
C GLY A 10 -7.20 -11.97 -12.97
N PHE A 11 -6.66 -11.75 -11.77
CA PHE A 11 -5.81 -12.72 -11.09
C PHE A 11 -6.64 -13.75 -10.30
N SER A 12 -6.71 -14.98 -10.81
CA SER A 12 -7.51 -16.07 -10.24
C SER A 12 -7.08 -16.52 -8.84
N GLU A 13 -5.81 -16.29 -8.46
CA GLU A 13 -5.25 -16.67 -7.16
C GLU A 13 -5.05 -15.47 -6.22
N ALA A 14 -5.43 -14.26 -6.66
CA ALA A 14 -5.36 -13.10 -5.80
C ALA A 14 -6.44 -13.16 -4.70
N SER A 15 -6.05 -12.76 -3.51
CA SER A 15 -6.99 -12.52 -2.41
C SER A 15 -7.15 -11.02 -2.24
N ALA A 16 -8.39 -10.53 -2.27
CA ALA A 16 -8.69 -9.12 -2.06
C ALA A 16 -9.71 -8.91 -0.93
N GLY A 17 -9.47 -7.87 -0.13
CA GLY A 17 -10.38 -7.45 0.94
C GLY A 17 -11.58 -6.68 0.38
N ARG A 18 -12.69 -6.72 1.12
CA ARG A 18 -13.89 -5.94 0.77
C ARG A 18 -13.61 -4.44 0.87
N PRO A 19 -14.15 -3.60 -0.02
CA PRO A 19 -13.99 -2.15 0.03
C PRO A 19 -14.06 -1.56 1.43
N VAL A 20 -13.13 -0.65 1.75
CA VAL A 20 -13.13 0.05 3.03
C VAL A 20 -14.28 1.06 3.11
N GLU A 21 -14.88 1.19 4.29
CA GLU A 21 -15.91 2.20 4.56
C GLU A 21 -15.29 3.53 5.03
N ALA A 22 -15.96 4.64 4.73
CA ALA A 22 -15.48 5.98 5.09
C ALA A 22 -15.23 6.15 6.61
N ALA A 23 -16.07 5.55 7.46
CA ALA A 23 -15.90 5.59 8.91
C ALA A 23 -14.60 4.91 9.36
N GLN A 24 -14.20 3.81 8.70
CA GLN A 24 -12.95 3.11 8.98
C GLN A 24 -11.74 3.97 8.56
N ILE A 25 -11.81 4.63 7.40
CA ILE A 25 -10.76 5.56 6.95
C ILE A 25 -10.57 6.69 7.96
N ILE A 26 -11.65 7.37 8.37
CA ILE A 26 -11.60 8.49 9.32
C ILE A 26 -10.96 8.05 10.64
N ARG A 27 -11.36 6.88 11.14
CA ARG A 27 -10.79 6.32 12.36
C ARG A 27 -9.30 6.02 12.21
N CYS A 28 -8.92 5.33 11.14
CA CYS A 28 -7.52 4.96 10.89
C CYS A 28 -6.62 6.19 10.74
N GLN A 29 -7.03 7.20 9.96
CA GLN A 29 -6.27 8.44 9.80
C GLN A 29 -6.10 9.19 11.12
N LYS A 30 -7.11 9.15 12.00
CA LYS A 30 -7.01 9.71 13.35
C LYS A 30 -6.00 8.94 14.20
N GLU A 31 -6.07 7.60 14.18
CA GLU A 31 -5.16 6.75 14.96
C GLU A 31 -3.71 6.85 14.47
N LEU A 32 -3.46 6.92 13.15
CA LEU A 32 -2.13 7.17 12.57
C LEU A 32 -1.55 8.49 13.10
N ARG A 33 -2.32 9.57 13.03
CA ARG A 33 -1.90 10.89 13.55
C ARG A 33 -1.59 10.86 15.04
N GLN A 34 -2.34 10.11 15.84
CA GLN A 34 -2.09 9.98 17.29
C GLN A 34 -0.80 9.24 17.62
N ASN A 35 -0.24 8.50 16.67
CA ASN A 35 1.01 7.77 16.82
C ASN A 35 2.16 8.42 16.01
N ASP A 36 2.02 9.69 15.61
CA ASP A 36 3.00 10.43 14.81
C ASP A 36 3.35 9.75 13.47
N ILE A 37 2.41 8.99 12.91
CA ILE A 37 2.56 8.38 11.58
C ILE A 37 1.86 9.26 10.54
N THR A 38 2.51 9.47 9.41
CA THR A 38 1.99 10.27 8.30
C THR A 38 0.69 9.69 7.73
N ALA A 39 -0.08 10.54 7.04
CA ALA A 39 -1.38 10.16 6.51
C ALA A 39 -1.27 9.20 5.31
N ILE A 40 -2.29 8.36 5.13
CA ILE A 40 -2.45 7.56 3.91
C ILE A 40 -2.78 8.49 2.73
N PRO A 41 -2.10 8.41 1.58
CA PRO A 41 -2.37 9.27 0.42
C PRO A 41 -3.72 8.97 -0.24
N GLU A 42 -4.34 9.99 -0.85
CA GLU A 42 -5.69 9.91 -1.43
C GLU A 42 -5.82 8.82 -2.51
N ASP A 43 -4.83 8.70 -3.40
CA ASP A 43 -4.87 7.72 -4.48
C ASP A 43 -4.67 6.27 -3.98
N TYR A 44 -4.10 6.07 -2.79
CA TYR A 44 -4.12 4.76 -2.12
C TYR A 44 -5.46 4.52 -1.40
N LEU A 45 -6.13 5.55 -0.88
CA LEU A 45 -7.50 5.40 -0.36
C LEU A 45 -8.47 4.99 -1.49
N ASP A 46 -8.29 5.52 -2.69
CA ASP A 46 -9.01 5.07 -3.89
C ASP A 46 -8.79 3.59 -4.18
N PHE A 47 -7.56 3.09 -4.00
CA PHE A 47 -7.25 1.67 -4.07
C PHE A 47 -7.99 0.88 -2.98
N LEU A 48 -7.98 1.33 -1.73
CA LEU A 48 -8.65 0.65 -0.61
C LEU A 48 -10.18 0.60 -0.75
N HIS A 49 -10.77 1.57 -1.46
CA HIS A 49 -12.18 1.53 -1.86
C HIS A 49 -12.50 0.47 -2.91
N LYS A 50 -11.49 -0.12 -3.55
CA LYS A 50 -11.64 -1.28 -4.45
C LYS A 50 -11.20 -2.57 -3.75
N PHE A 51 -10.07 -2.53 -3.07
CA PHE A 51 -9.44 -3.67 -2.42
C PHE A 51 -8.88 -3.26 -1.05
N ASN A 52 -9.59 -3.57 0.03
CA ASN A 52 -9.12 -3.23 1.39
C ASN A 52 -8.10 -4.26 1.89
N GLY A 53 -6.89 -4.13 1.38
CA GLY A 53 -5.87 -5.17 1.47
C GLY A 53 -5.92 -6.10 0.27
N PHE A 54 -4.74 -6.52 -0.18
CA PHE A 54 -4.58 -7.36 -1.36
C PHE A 54 -3.36 -8.26 -1.19
N ALA A 55 -3.48 -9.53 -1.55
CA ALA A 55 -2.38 -10.48 -1.47
C ALA A 55 -2.29 -11.26 -2.77
N TRP A 56 -1.10 -11.28 -3.36
CA TRP A 56 -0.82 -12.03 -4.58
C TRP A 56 0.68 -12.31 -4.69
N ASN A 57 1.03 -13.54 -5.08
CA ASN A 57 2.41 -13.94 -5.39
C ASN A 57 3.46 -13.51 -4.34
N GLY A 58 3.19 -13.78 -3.06
CA GLY A 58 4.09 -13.43 -1.95
C GLY A 58 4.18 -11.93 -1.62
N SER A 59 3.33 -11.11 -2.24
CA SER A 59 3.24 -9.67 -2.00
C SER A 59 1.93 -9.31 -1.30
N PHE A 60 1.99 -8.35 -0.40
CA PHE A 60 0.88 -7.93 0.46
C PHE A 60 0.75 -6.42 0.42
N LEU A 61 -0.47 -5.94 0.17
CA LEU A 61 -0.88 -4.55 0.35
C LEU A 61 -1.76 -4.47 1.59
N PHE A 62 -1.50 -3.48 2.44
CA PHE A 62 -2.17 -3.34 3.72
C PHE A 62 -3.59 -2.79 3.54
N GLY A 63 -4.51 -3.26 4.38
CA GLY A 63 -5.87 -2.74 4.49
C GLY A 63 -6.04 -1.90 5.75
N ILE A 64 -7.24 -1.32 5.91
CA ILE A 64 -7.69 -0.66 7.14
C ILE A 64 -8.70 -1.56 7.83
N ALA A 65 -8.40 -1.97 9.06
CA ALA A 65 -9.23 -2.83 9.90
C ALA A 65 -9.92 -3.95 9.10
N PRO A 66 -9.15 -4.77 8.35
CA PRO A 66 -9.73 -5.75 7.45
C PRO A 66 -10.57 -6.76 8.23
N PHE A 67 -11.75 -7.09 7.72
CA PHE A 67 -12.75 -7.94 8.38
C PHE A 67 -12.29 -9.40 8.64
N LYS A 68 -11.12 -9.79 8.12
CA LYS A 68 -10.53 -11.12 8.24
C LYS A 68 -9.05 -10.96 8.57
N ASP A 69 -8.55 -11.74 9.53
CA ASP A 69 -7.15 -11.78 9.97
C ASP A 69 -6.13 -12.16 8.87
N PHE A 70 -6.61 -12.42 7.64
CA PHE A 70 -5.78 -12.72 6.50
C PHE A 70 -5.05 -11.50 5.92
N PHE A 71 -5.70 -10.32 5.92
CA PHE A 71 -5.06 -9.09 5.44
C PHE A 71 -4.41 -8.34 6.59
N LEU A 72 -3.29 -7.71 6.30
CA LEU A 72 -2.52 -6.96 7.28
C LEU A 72 -3.11 -5.55 7.44
N ASP A 73 -3.17 -5.08 8.67
CA ASP A 73 -3.73 -3.78 9.02
C ASP A 73 -2.64 -2.69 8.96
N ILE A 74 -2.89 -1.63 8.20
CA ILE A 74 -1.92 -0.57 7.92
C ILE A 74 -1.40 0.11 9.18
N LEU A 75 -2.26 0.36 10.18
CA LEU A 75 -1.83 0.98 11.43
C LEU A 75 -0.95 0.02 12.22
N ARG A 76 -1.41 -1.22 12.41
CA ARG A 76 -0.67 -2.25 13.14
C ARG A 76 0.71 -2.52 12.53
N GLU A 77 0.77 -2.65 11.21
CA GLU A 77 2.02 -2.92 10.51
C GLU A 77 2.99 -1.73 10.59
N ASN A 78 2.52 -0.49 10.45
CA ASN A 78 3.42 0.67 10.58
C ASN A 78 3.96 0.84 12.01
N LEU A 79 3.15 0.53 13.03
CA LEU A 79 3.61 0.49 14.42
C LEU A 79 4.66 -0.62 14.65
N PHE A 80 4.49 -1.78 14.00
CA PHE A 80 5.43 -2.89 14.11
C PHE A 80 6.74 -2.62 13.36
N ILE A 81 6.67 -2.14 12.12
CA ILE A 81 7.83 -1.81 11.29
C ILE A 81 8.63 -0.65 11.91
N CYS A 82 7.95 0.31 12.54
CA CYS A 82 8.57 1.45 13.23
C CYS A 82 9.60 2.17 12.34
N HIS A 83 9.16 2.59 11.15
CA HIS A 83 10.03 3.25 10.18
C HIS A 83 10.70 4.51 10.79
N PRO A 84 12.01 4.74 10.59
CA PRO A 84 12.74 5.86 11.22
C PRO A 84 12.21 7.26 10.90
N ARG A 85 11.45 7.38 9.80
CA ARG A 85 10.81 8.62 9.32
C ARG A 85 9.30 8.44 9.20
N SER A 86 8.67 7.84 10.20
CA SER A 86 7.22 7.51 10.17
C SER A 86 6.31 8.74 10.09
N ASP A 87 6.80 9.90 10.52
CA ASP A 87 6.16 11.21 10.39
C ASP A 87 6.07 11.70 8.94
N GLU A 88 6.92 11.17 8.05
CA GLU A 88 6.98 11.53 6.63
C GLU A 88 6.69 10.36 5.68
N VAL A 89 6.87 9.13 6.14
CA VAL A 89 6.82 7.91 5.32
C VAL A 89 5.85 6.91 5.94
N ILE A 90 4.82 6.53 5.19
CA ILE A 90 3.91 5.44 5.56
C ILE A 90 4.18 4.22 4.69
N ILE A 91 4.28 3.05 5.32
CA ILE A 91 4.38 1.76 4.62
C ILE A 91 2.98 1.28 4.26
N LEU A 92 2.79 0.91 3.00
CA LEU A 92 1.51 0.54 2.40
C LEU A 92 1.45 -0.95 2.03
N GLY A 93 2.57 -1.65 2.11
CA GLY A 93 2.67 -3.06 1.77
C GLY A 93 4.10 -3.51 1.63
N PHE A 94 4.28 -4.77 1.28
CA PHE A 94 5.59 -5.35 1.02
C PHE A 94 5.54 -6.58 0.14
N ASN A 95 6.70 -6.96 -0.38
CA ASN A 95 6.99 -8.32 -0.88
C ASN A 95 8.09 -8.95 0.01
N GLU A 96 8.78 -9.98 -0.45
CA GLU A 96 9.87 -10.62 0.30
C GLU A 96 10.99 -9.65 0.72
N TYR A 97 11.41 -8.75 -0.17
CA TYR A 97 12.62 -7.93 -0.02
C TYR A 97 12.35 -6.44 0.19
N ASP A 98 11.19 -5.96 -0.27
CA ASP A 98 10.92 -4.53 -0.38
C ASP A 98 9.65 -4.13 0.35
N TYR A 99 9.62 -2.90 0.86
CA TYR A 99 8.43 -2.16 1.23
C TYR A 99 7.94 -1.31 0.06
N LEU A 100 6.61 -1.25 -0.10
CA LEU A 100 5.96 -0.14 -0.78
C LEU A 100 5.65 0.93 0.26
N ALA A 101 6.11 2.15 0.04
CA ALA A 101 5.87 3.28 0.92
C ALA A 101 5.37 4.50 0.16
N TYR A 102 4.75 5.44 0.87
CA TYR A 102 4.50 6.78 0.39
C TYR A 102 5.22 7.80 1.26
N ASN A 103 5.99 8.67 0.64
CA ASN A 103 6.68 9.78 1.28
C ASN A 103 5.88 11.06 1.09
N ALA A 104 5.24 11.52 2.16
CA ALA A 104 4.40 12.71 2.16
C ALA A 104 5.20 13.99 1.91
N SER A 105 6.40 14.11 2.48
CA SER A 105 7.29 15.27 2.30
C SER A 105 7.73 15.45 0.85
N LEU A 106 7.93 14.35 0.12
CA LEU A 106 8.33 14.35 -1.30
C LEU A 106 7.15 14.16 -2.27
N SER A 107 5.96 13.87 -1.74
CA SER A 107 4.75 13.58 -2.51
C SER A 107 4.97 12.48 -3.56
N CYS A 108 5.66 11.40 -3.18
CA CYS A 108 5.94 10.29 -4.09
C CYS A 108 5.89 8.93 -3.38
N TYR A 109 5.59 7.90 -4.17
CA TYR A 109 5.71 6.51 -3.76
C TYR A 109 7.16 6.06 -3.85
N GLN A 110 7.58 5.17 -2.96
CA GLN A 110 8.94 4.65 -2.86
C GLN A 110 8.90 3.13 -2.74
N ILE A 111 9.82 2.47 -3.44
CA ILE A 111 10.18 1.08 -3.15
C ILE A 111 11.43 1.14 -2.28
N ILE A 112 11.34 0.54 -1.10
CA ILE A 112 12.36 0.65 -0.07
C ILE A 112 12.87 -0.75 0.28
N ASP A 113 14.18 -0.95 0.25
CA ASP A 113 14.79 -2.18 0.73
C ASP A 113 14.53 -2.36 2.23
N LYS A 114 14.07 -3.55 2.63
CA LYS A 114 13.69 -3.82 4.03
C LYS A 114 14.85 -3.88 5.00
N ALA A 115 16.05 -4.26 4.55
CA ALA A 115 17.20 -4.46 5.42
C ALA A 115 17.87 -3.12 5.77
N GLU A 116 17.99 -2.23 4.79
CA GLU A 116 18.74 -0.99 4.91
C GLU A 116 17.88 0.28 4.94
N PHE A 117 16.56 0.15 4.72
CA PHE A 117 15.65 1.28 4.50
C PHE A 117 16.10 2.22 3.36
N MET A 118 16.82 1.66 2.38
CA MET A 118 17.30 2.38 1.21
C MET A 118 16.21 2.48 0.16
N VAL A 119 15.96 3.69 -0.34
CA VAL A 119 15.03 3.92 -1.46
C VAL A 119 15.67 3.37 -2.75
N LEU A 120 15.05 2.34 -3.32
CA LEU A 120 15.48 1.69 -4.56
C LEU A 120 14.87 2.35 -5.79
N ASN A 121 13.62 2.78 -5.70
CA ASN A 121 12.92 3.44 -6.81
C ASN A 121 11.82 4.38 -6.33
N THR A 122 11.39 5.31 -7.19
CA THR A 122 10.32 6.26 -6.89
C THR A 122 9.28 6.35 -8.00
N TYR A 123 8.04 6.67 -7.61
CA TYR A 123 6.90 6.78 -8.51
C TYR A 123 6.00 7.96 -8.12
N THR A 124 5.43 8.64 -9.11
CA THR A 124 4.49 9.75 -8.86
C THR A 124 3.05 9.31 -8.65
N GLY A 125 2.72 8.03 -8.90
CA GLY A 125 1.36 7.54 -8.79
C GLY A 125 1.27 6.12 -8.23
N CYS A 126 0.22 5.89 -7.43
CA CYS A 126 -0.04 4.62 -6.75
C CYS A 126 0.01 3.43 -7.69
N ALA A 127 -0.54 3.55 -8.91
CA ALA A 127 -0.71 2.41 -9.79
C ALA A 127 0.62 1.77 -10.20
N HIS A 128 1.60 2.57 -10.62
CA HIS A 128 2.92 2.06 -11.01
C HIS A 128 3.67 1.47 -9.82
N ALA A 129 3.57 2.09 -8.65
CA ALA A 129 4.21 1.60 -7.44
C ALA A 129 3.60 0.26 -6.95
N VAL A 130 2.27 0.13 -7.04
CA VAL A 130 1.55 -1.12 -6.77
C VAL A 130 1.97 -2.21 -7.75
N ARG A 131 2.08 -1.89 -9.05
CA ARG A 131 2.56 -2.86 -10.04
C ARG A 131 3.97 -3.36 -9.72
N HIS A 132 4.86 -2.44 -9.35
CA HIS A 132 6.22 -2.81 -8.96
C HIS A 132 6.21 -3.76 -7.77
N ILE A 133 5.55 -3.40 -6.67
CA ILE A 133 5.63 -4.21 -5.45
C ILE A 133 5.00 -5.60 -5.65
N LEU A 134 3.94 -5.68 -6.45
CA LEU A 134 3.29 -6.93 -6.83
C LEU A 134 4.07 -7.72 -7.90
N LYS A 135 5.14 -7.17 -8.46
CA LYS A 135 5.95 -7.77 -9.54
C LYS A 135 5.10 -8.09 -10.79
N ILE A 136 4.24 -7.16 -11.18
CA ILE A 136 3.40 -7.27 -12.39
C ILE A 136 3.83 -6.25 -13.45
N GLU A 137 3.79 -6.66 -14.71
CA GLU A 137 4.16 -5.83 -15.83
C GLU A 137 3.11 -4.73 -16.07
N ASP A 138 3.56 -3.58 -16.59
CA ASP A 138 2.67 -2.53 -17.08
C ASP A 138 2.28 -2.89 -18.52
N ASP A 139 1.00 -3.19 -18.77
CA ASP A 139 0.48 -3.56 -20.10
C ASP A 139 0.71 -2.46 -21.17
N ASP A 140 1.15 -1.26 -20.77
CA ASP A 140 1.43 -0.12 -21.65
C ASP A 140 2.81 -0.21 -22.37
N GLN A 141 3.52 -1.35 -22.34
CA GLN A 141 4.77 -1.56 -23.11
C GLN A 141 4.57 -2.06 -24.56
N TYR A 142 3.33 -2.24 -25.02
CA TYR A 142 3.05 -2.59 -26.42
C TYR A 142 2.17 -1.53 -27.10
N ILE A 143 2.78 -0.41 -27.50
CA ILE A 143 2.26 0.47 -28.57
C ILE A 143 3.40 0.78 -29.53
#